data_AF-A0A2M7XCC1-F1
#
_entry.id   AF-A0A2M7XCC1-F1
#
_cell.length_a   1.000
_cell.length_b   1.000
_cell.length_c   1.000
_cell.angle_alpha   90.00
_cell.angle_beta   90.00
_cell.angle_gamma   90.00
#
_symmetry.space_group_name_H-M   'P 1'
#
loop_
_entity.id
_entity.type
_entity.pdbx_description
1 polymer ?
#
loop_
_entity_poly.entity_id
_entity_poly.type
_entity_poly.pdbx_seq_one_letter_code
_entity_poly.pdbx_strand_id
1 'polypeptide(L)'
;MKIVHCTSVPSWSLTLHCTNPWCMCELMVVENDLSYGPYPEETLLEGDGFHITCSRCGRKMVVHHTMIYEPTAERLRKGGSHGRMY
;
A
#
# COMPACT_ATOMS: atom_id res chain seq x y z
N MET A 1 32.69 -7.60 -17.52
CA MET A 1 31.22 -7.41 -17.59
C MET A 1 30.75 -6.79 -16.29
N LYS A 2 30.23 -5.55 -16.32
CA LYS A 2 29.56 -4.97 -15.14
C LYS A 2 28.19 -5.63 -15.05
N ILE A 3 28.01 -6.49 -14.06
CA ILE A 3 26.69 -7.00 -13.69
C ILE A 3 25.93 -5.78 -13.17
N VAL A 4 25.03 -5.24 -13.99
CA VAL A 4 24.04 -4.29 -13.52
C VAL A 4 23.08 -5.15 -12.69
N HIS A 5 23.15 -5.03 -11.37
CA HIS A 5 22.10 -5.55 -10.51
C HIS A 5 20.83 -4.78 -10.90
N CYS A 6 19.97 -5.38 -11.72
CA CYS A 6 18.60 -4.95 -11.81
C CYS A 6 18.07 -5.00 -10.38
N THR A 7 17.90 -3.84 -9.75
CA THR A 7 17.15 -3.71 -8.51
C THR A 7 15.83 -4.40 -8.77
N SER A 8 15.61 -5.51 -8.08
CA SER A 8 14.50 -6.44 -8.28
C SER A 8 13.20 -5.67 -8.26
N VAL A 9 12.65 -5.39 -9.44
CA VAL A 9 11.27 -4.92 -9.53
C VAL A 9 10.44 -6.08 -8.99
N PRO A 10 9.66 -5.87 -7.91
CA PRO A 10 8.88 -6.95 -7.34
C PRO A 10 7.93 -7.52 -8.39
N SER A 11 7.55 -8.79 -8.23
CA SER A 11 6.67 -9.50 -9.17
C SER A 11 5.33 -8.79 -9.39
N TRP A 12 4.96 -7.89 -8.50
CA TRP A 12 3.88 -6.95 -8.66
C TRP A 12 4.27 -5.60 -8.04
N SER A 13 3.86 -4.51 -8.68
CA SER A 13 3.89 -3.17 -8.12
C SER A 13 2.72 -2.37 -8.69
N LEU A 14 2.31 -1.33 -7.98
CA LEU A 14 1.26 -0.41 -8.42
C LEU A 14 1.79 1.01 -8.32
N THR A 15 1.65 1.79 -9.38
CA THR A 15 1.94 3.22 -9.33
C THR A 15 0.68 3.97 -8.94
N LEU A 16 0.74 4.75 -7.84
CA LEU A 16 -0.35 5.60 -7.37
C LEU A 16 0.11 7.06 -7.26
N HIS A 17 -0.79 7.98 -7.60
CA HIS A 17 -0.59 9.39 -7.28
C HIS A 17 -1.16 9.70 -5.90
N CYS A 18 -0.41 10.49 -5.12
CA CYS A 18 -0.88 10.99 -3.85
C CYS A 18 -2.11 11.91 -4.05
N THR A 19 -3.19 11.62 -3.34
CA THR A 19 -4.45 12.39 -3.41
C THR A 19 -4.39 13.72 -2.65
N ASN A 20 -3.31 13.99 -1.90
CA ASN A 20 -3.10 15.30 -1.32
C ASN A 20 -2.66 16.29 -2.43
N PRO A 21 -3.48 17.33 -2.74
CA PRO A 21 -3.22 18.26 -3.84
C PRO A 21 -1.94 19.08 -3.67
N TRP A 22 -1.41 19.17 -2.45
CA TRP A 22 -0.17 19.91 -2.15
C TRP A 22 1.09 19.02 -2.25
N CYS A 23 0.93 17.70 -2.28
CA CYS A 23 2.05 16.77 -2.32
C CYS A 23 2.39 16.32 -3.75
N MET A 24 1.37 16.01 -4.56
CA MET A 24 1.45 15.60 -5.97
C MET A 24 2.54 14.56 -6.30
N CYS A 25 2.95 13.72 -5.33
CA CYS A 25 3.99 12.72 -5.56
C CYS A 25 3.42 11.46 -6.18
N GLU A 26 4.26 10.79 -6.97
CA GLU A 26 4.04 9.44 -7.45
C GLU A 26 4.66 8.44 -6.48
N LEU A 27 3.92 7.39 -6.15
CA LEU A 27 4.31 6.35 -5.23
C LEU A 27 4.32 5.03 -5.98
N MET A 28 5.46 4.34 -5.94
CA MET A 28 5.54 2.94 -6.31
C MET A 28 5.16 2.11 -5.08
N VAL A 29 4.01 1.46 -5.15
CA VAL A 29 3.44 0.65 -4.07
C VAL A 29 3.87 -0.79 -4.25
N VAL A 30 4.44 -1.35 -3.19
CA VAL A 30 4.76 -2.77 -3.06
C VAL A 30 4.08 -3.35 -1.81
N GLU A 31 4.27 -4.65 -1.57
CA GLU A 31 3.59 -5.37 -0.48
C GLU A 31 3.73 -4.73 0.89
N ASN A 32 4.95 -4.33 1.23
CA ASN A 32 5.27 -3.81 2.56
C ASN A 32 4.70 -2.40 2.80
N ASP A 33 4.24 -1.71 1.74
CA ASP A 33 3.61 -0.40 1.85
C ASP A 33 2.11 -0.49 2.14
N LEU A 34 1.50 -1.65 1.86
CA LEU A 34 0.08 -1.89 2.08
C LEU A 34 -0.17 -2.35 3.51
N SER A 35 -1.18 -1.75 4.13
CA SER A 35 -1.73 -2.16 5.40
C SER A 35 -3.18 -2.58 5.21
N TYR A 36 -3.62 -3.61 5.93
CA TYR A 36 -5.02 -4.02 5.99
C TYR A 36 -5.59 -3.69 7.36
N GLY A 37 -6.75 -3.06 7.41
CA GLY A 37 -7.42 -2.67 8.66
C GLY A 37 -8.55 -1.69 8.39
N PRO A 38 -9.08 -1.02 9.44
CA PRO A 38 -10.23 -0.14 9.29
C PRO A 38 -9.90 1.02 8.35
N TYR A 39 -10.90 1.40 7.54
CA TYR A 39 -10.76 2.56 6.67
C TYR A 39 -10.49 3.85 7.49
N PRO A 40 -9.70 4.81 6.96
CA PRO A 40 -9.47 6.08 7.65
C PRO A 40 -10.79 6.83 7.87
N GLU A 41 -10.95 7.48 9.02
CA GLU A 41 -12.16 8.26 9.38
C GLU A 41 -12.52 9.33 8.34
N GLU A 42 -11.52 9.80 7.60
CA GLU A 42 -11.65 10.80 6.53
C GLU A 42 -12.31 10.26 5.26
N THR A 43 -12.58 8.95 5.19
CA THR A 43 -13.23 8.30 4.05
C THR A 43 -14.69 7.99 4.38
N LEU A 44 -15.57 8.02 3.37
CA LEU A 44 -16.98 7.64 3.50
C LEU A 44 -17.18 6.10 3.51
N LEU A 45 -16.11 5.33 3.65
CA LEU A 45 -16.12 3.88 3.57
C LEU A 45 -16.18 3.28 4.97
N GLU A 46 -17.08 2.33 5.17
CA GLU A 46 -17.20 1.57 6.42
C GLU A 46 -16.51 0.20 6.32
N GLY A 47 -16.04 -0.30 7.45
CA GLY A 47 -15.38 -1.61 7.54
C GLY A 47 -13.86 -1.57 7.32
N ASP A 48 -13.32 -2.72 6.92
CA ASP A 48 -11.89 -2.92 6.73
C ASP A 48 -11.50 -2.95 5.25
N GLY A 49 -10.30 -2.46 4.96
CA GLY A 49 -9.72 -2.56 3.63
C GLY A 49 -8.24 -2.22 3.60
N PHE A 50 -7.71 -2.19 2.38
CA PHE A 50 -6.32 -1.88 2.15
C PHE A 50 -6.10 -0.38 2.11
N HIS A 51 -5.03 0.06 2.76
CA HIS A 51 -4.61 1.44 2.74
C HIS A 51 -3.09 1.54 2.67
N ILE A 52 -2.63 2.63 2.06
CA ILE A 52 -1.22 3.02 2.01
C ILE A 52 -1.06 4.41 2.63
N THR A 53 0.07 4.64 3.29
CA THR A 53 0.44 5.96 3.80
C THR A 53 1.47 6.58 2.87
N CYS A 54 1.16 7.76 2.31
CA CYS A 54 2.13 8.51 1.52
C CYS A 54 3.35 8.88 2.39
N SER A 55 4.54 8.45 2.01
CA SER A 55 5.79 8.69 2.75
C SER A 55 6.22 10.17 2.79
N ARG A 56 5.67 11.01 1.91
CA ARG A 56 5.98 12.45 1.82
C ARG A 56 5.10 13.30 2.74
N CYS A 57 3.78 13.10 2.70
CA CYS A 57 2.82 13.97 3.40
C CYS A 57 2.00 13.25 4.47
N GLY A 58 2.19 11.94 4.66
CA GLY A 58 1.48 11.14 5.66
C GLY A 58 0.01 10.85 5.33
N ARG A 59 -0.49 11.31 4.18
CA ARG A 59 -1.88 11.07 3.75
C ARG A 59 -2.11 9.58 3.59
N LYS A 60 -3.12 9.05 4.30
CA LYS A 60 -3.61 7.69 4.08
C LYS A 60 -4.54 7.66 2.87
N MET A 61 -4.36 6.66 2.02
CA MET A 61 -5.14 6.47 0.80
C MET A 61 -5.65 5.05 0.75
N VAL A 62 -6.90 4.90 0.35
CA VAL A 62 -7.54 3.61 0.19
C VAL A 62 -7.10 2.99 -1.13
N VAL A 63 -6.76 1.70 -1.08
CA VAL A 63 -6.43 0.90 -2.25
C VAL A 63 -7.53 -0.15 -2.42
N HIS A 64 -8.18 -0.17 -3.58
CA HIS A 64 -9.21 -1.16 -3.84
C HIS A 64 -8.57 -2.55 -3.99
N HIS A 65 -9.18 -3.59 -3.42
CA HIS A 65 -8.58 -4.93 -3.39
C HIS A 65 -8.27 -5.49 -4.79
N THR A 66 -9.06 -5.14 -5.81
CA THR A 66 -8.84 -5.57 -7.20
C THR A 66 -7.60 -4.95 -7.84
N MET A 67 -7.00 -3.93 -7.22
CA MET A 67 -5.74 -3.33 -7.67
C MET A 67 -4.52 -4.07 -7.08
N ILE A 68 -4.75 -5.01 -6.16
CA ILE A 68 -3.72 -5.77 -5.47
C ILE A 68 -3.68 -7.16 -6.06
N TYR A 69 -2.47 -7.70 -6.26
CA TYR A 69 -2.32 -9.10 -6.64
C TYR A 69 -2.93 -10.01 -5.56
N GLU A 70 -3.91 -10.84 -5.94
CA GLU A 70 -4.76 -11.56 -4.96
C GLU A 70 -3.98 -12.37 -3.91
N PRO A 71 -2.90 -13.10 -4.24
CA PRO A 71 -2.07 -13.79 -3.23
C PRO A 71 -1.45 -12.86 -2.18
N THR A 72 -1.23 -11.59 -2.52
CA THR A 72 -0.79 -10.56 -1.57
C THR A 72 -1.96 -10.07 -0.71
N ALA A 73 -3.10 -9.78 -1.34
CA ALA A 73 -4.30 -9.36 -0.63
C ALA A 73 -4.73 -10.38 0.43
N GLU A 74 -4.72 -11.68 0.10
CA GLU A 74 -5.07 -12.75 1.02
C GLU A 74 -4.11 -12.85 2.22
N ARG A 75 -2.79 -12.74 1.99
CA ARG A 75 -1.79 -12.74 3.06
C ARG A 75 -1.95 -11.57 4.01
N LEU A 76 -2.15 -10.36 3.47
CA LEU A 76 -2.33 -9.15 4.26
C LEU A 76 -3.64 -9.20 5.10
N ARG A 77 -4.73 -9.73 4.54
CA ARG A 77 -5.99 -9.97 5.29
C ARG A 77 -5.78 -10.92 6.48
N LYS A 78 -4.99 -11.98 6.29
CA LYS A 78 -4.69 -12.98 7.34
C LYS A 78 -3.63 -12.49 8.34
N GLY A 79 -2.73 -11.61 7.91
CA GLY A 79 -1.65 -11.03 8.73
C GLY A 79 -2.09 -9.88 9.64
N GLY A 80 -3.21 -9.22 9.33
CA GLY A 80 -3.76 -8.07 10.07
C GLY A 80 -4.23 -8.34 11.50
N SER A 81 -4.07 -9.57 12.03
CA SER A 81 -4.48 -9.96 13.39
C SER A 81 -3.32 -10.17 14.37
N HIS A 82 -2.05 -10.01 13.95
CA HIS A 82 -0.91 -10.10 14.87
C HIS A 82 -0.34 -8.71 15.12
N GLY A 83 -0.63 -8.21 16.32
CA GLY A 83 -0.18 -6.93 16.82
C GLY A 83 1.33 -6.73 16.71
N ARG A 84 1.71 -5.46 16.75
CA ARG A 84 3.07 -5.01 17.08
C ARG A 84 3.63 -5.85 18.22
N MET A 85 4.68 -6.60 17.95
CA MET A 85 5.70 -6.93 18.94
C MET A 85 7.00 -6.31 18.48
N TYR A 86 7.16 -5.00 18.70
CA TYR A 86 8.42 -4.35 19.05
C TYR A 86 8.08 -3.16 19.95
#